data_AF-A0A3A5H8J3-F1
#
_entry.id   AF-A0A3A5H8J3-F1
#
_cell.length_a   1.000
_cell.length_b   1.000
_cell.length_c   1.000
_cell.angle_alpha   90.00
_cell.angle_beta   90.00
_cell.angle_gamma   90.00
#
_symmetry.space_group_name_H-M   'P 1'
#
loop_
_entity.id
_entity.type
_entity.pdbx_description
1 polymer ?
#
loop_
_entity_poly.entity_id
_entity_poly.type
_entity_poly.pdbx_seq_one_letter_code
_entity_poly.pdbx_strand_id
1 'polypeptide(L)' 'MTTHASASTEMIVALARELRRLAKAEDDRAAAEAAEVPYWVPCPSSVLGARAAAQALRADAERLDAAWCSRPLAS' A
#
# COMPACT_ATOMS: atom_id res chain seq x y z
N MET A 1 -28.58 12.17 13.79
CA MET A 1 -27.15 12.05 14.19
C MET A 1 -26.52 10.91 13.39
N THR A 2 -25.83 11.20 12.28
CA THR A 2 -25.20 10.21 11.36
C THR A 2 -23.74 10.53 11.04
N THR A 3 -23.14 11.50 11.72
CA THR A 3 -21.83 12.10 11.37
C THR A 3 -20.64 11.12 11.52
N HIS A 4 -20.73 10.11 12.40
CA HIS A 4 -19.59 9.22 12.68
C HIS A 4 -19.34 8.17 11.59
N ALA A 5 -20.36 7.78 10.82
CA ALA A 5 -20.22 6.84 9.72
C ALA A 5 -19.48 7.45 8.52
N SER A 6 -19.74 8.74 8.22
CA SER A 6 -19.05 9.48 7.15
C SER A 6 -17.57 9.70 7.47
N ALA A 7 -17.26 10.14 8.69
CA ALA A 7 -15.89 10.37 9.14
C ALA A 7 -15.04 9.09 9.14
N SER A 8 -15.65 7.95 9.49
CA SER A 8 -14.97 6.65 9.39
C SER A 8 -14.61 6.35 7.93
N THR A 9 -15.58 6.43 7.00
CA THR A 9 -15.37 6.20 5.56
C THR A 9 -14.25 7.06 4.98
N GLU A 10 -14.25 8.36 5.28
CA GLU A 10 -13.19 9.27 4.85
C GLU A 10 -11.81 8.85 5.36
N MET A 11 -11.73 8.43 6.63
CA MET A 11 -10.48 7.95 7.23
C MET A 11 -9.94 6.71 6.53
N ILE A 12 -10.80 5.76 6.16
CA ILE A 12 -10.36 4.56 5.42
C ILE A 12 -9.86 4.93 4.04
N VAL A 13 -10.58 5.79 3.32
CA VAL A 13 -10.17 6.22 1.98
C VAL A 13 -8.81 6.92 2.07
N ALA A 14 -8.62 7.75 3.09
CA ALA A 14 -7.33 8.39 3.37
C ALA A 14 -6.23 7.37 3.68
N LEU A 15 -6.51 6.37 4.52
CA LEU A 15 -5.56 5.30 4.87
C LEU A 15 -5.19 4.46 3.65
N ALA A 16 -6.16 3.99 2.87
CA ALA A 16 -5.91 3.19 1.67
C ALA A 16 -5.10 3.99 0.63
N ARG A 17 -5.34 5.30 0.51
CA ARG A 17 -4.52 6.18 -0.34
C ARG A 17 -3.08 6.28 0.18
N GLU A 18 -2.91 6.43 1.49
CA GLU A 18 -1.58 6.54 2.10
C GLU A 18 -0.79 5.23 2.00
N LEU A 19 -1.43 4.07 2.19
CA LEU A 19 -0.82 2.76 1.97
C LEU A 19 -0.29 2.61 0.54
N ARG A 20 -1.07 3.03 -0.47
CA ARG A 20 -0.62 3.02 -1.87
C ARG A 20 0.53 4.01 -2.12
N ARG A 21 0.50 5.18 -1.48
CA ARG A 21 1.60 6.16 -1.56
C ARG A 21 2.91 5.58 -1.00
N LEU A 22 2.83 4.93 0.16
CA LEU A 22 3.98 4.27 0.78
C LEU A 22 4.47 3.08 -0.05
N ALA A 23 3.56 2.27 -0.60
CA ALA A 23 3.92 1.16 -1.48
C ALA A 23 4.72 1.64 -2.69
N LYS A 24 4.29 2.75 -3.31
CA LYS A 24 5.04 3.37 -4.40
C LYS A 24 6.43 3.86 -3.96
N ALA A 25 6.53 4.49 -2.78
CA ALA A 25 7.81 4.97 -2.27
C ALA A 25 8.81 3.83 -2.03
N GLU A 26 8.36 2.70 -1.49
CA GLU A 26 9.21 1.52 -1.28
C GLU A 26 9.68 0.90 -2.61
N ASP A 27 8.80 0.82 -3.62
CA ASP A 27 9.19 0.33 -4.94
C ASP A 27 10.16 1.27 -5.66
N ASP A 28 9.93 2.59 -5.57
CA ASP A 28 10.83 3.59 -6.16
C ASP A 28 12.21 3.52 -5.48
N ARG A 29 12.26 3.32 -4.16
CA ARG A 29 13.50 3.08 -3.39
C ARG A 29 14.18 1.79 -3.85
N ALA A 30 13.43 0.70 -3.99
CA ALA A 30 13.95 -0.59 -4.44
C ALA A 30 14.53 -0.50 -5.86
N ALA A 31 13.87 0.24 -6.74
CA ALA A 31 14.31 0.44 -8.12
C ALA A 31 15.58 1.28 -8.19
N ALA A 32 15.67 2.36 -7.42
CA ALA A 32 16.86 3.20 -7.32
C ALA A 32 18.06 2.39 -6.82
N GLU A 33 17.89 1.63 -5.73
CA GLU A 33 18.96 0.80 -5.18
C GLU A 33 19.38 -0.31 -6.15
N ALA A 34 18.42 -0.98 -6.80
CA ALA A 34 18.73 -2.03 -7.79
C ALA A 34 19.46 -1.48 -9.03
N ALA A 35 19.21 -0.22 -9.41
CA ALA A 35 19.88 0.40 -10.55
C ALA A 35 21.37 0.66 -10.31
N GLU A 36 21.77 0.85 -9.04
CA GLU A 36 23.18 1.01 -8.65
C GLU A 36 23.94 -0.32 -8.60
N VAL A 37 23.23 -1.46 -8.66
CA VAL A 37 23.82 -2.79 -8.56
C VAL A 37 24.03 -3.37 -9.96
N PRO A 38 25.27 -3.71 -10.34
CA PRO A 38 25.52 -4.36 -11.61
C PRO A 38 24.79 -5.70 -11.70
N TYR A 39 24.24 -6.04 -12.87
CA TYR A 39 23.37 -7.21 -13.05
C TYR A 39 24.02 -8.57 -12.71
N TRP A 40 25.36 -8.64 -12.74
CA TRP A 40 26.13 -9.84 -12.41
C TRP A 40 26.34 -10.03 -10.90
N VAL A 41 25.99 -9.04 -10.09
CA VAL A 41 26.07 -9.10 -8.63
C VAL A 41 24.70 -9.54 -8.08
N PRO A 42 24.66 -10.38 -7.03
CA PRO A 42 23.41 -10.70 -6.36
C PRO A 42 22.66 -9.44 -5.91
N CYS A 43 21.34 -9.43 -6.12
CA CYS A 43 20.49 -8.32 -5.71
C CYS A 43 20.55 -8.14 -4.17
N PRO A 44 20.71 -6.91 -3.66
CA PRO A 44 20.75 -6.66 -2.23
C PRO A 44 19.47 -7.14 -1.54
N SER A 45 19.60 -7.71 -0.35
CA SER A 45 18.45 -8.16 0.45
C SER A 45 17.51 -7.02 0.84
N SER A 46 18.02 -5.80 0.94
CA SER A 46 17.27 -4.55 1.13
C SER A 46 16.31 -4.24 -0.02
N VAL A 47 16.69 -4.51 -1.28
CA VAL A 47 15.80 -4.37 -2.45
C VAL A 47 14.65 -5.36 -2.36
N LEU A 48 14.94 -6.61 -1.98
CA LEU A 48 13.90 -7.64 -1.80
C LEU A 48 12.94 -7.27 -0.65
N GLY A 49 13.49 -6.78 0.46
CA GLY A 49 12.68 -6.29 1.59
C GLY A 49 11.79 -5.11 1.22
N ALA A 50 12.30 -4.16 0.44
CA ALA A 50 11.54 -3.02 -0.08
C ALA A 50 10.34 -3.47 -0.92
N ARG A 51 10.57 -4.38 -1.88
CA ARG A 51 9.52 -4.93 -2.75
C ARG A 51 8.47 -5.71 -1.96
N ALA A 52 8.91 -6.50 -0.97
CA ALA A 52 8.01 -7.23 -0.09
C ALA A 52 7.13 -6.27 0.73
N ALA A 53 7.71 -5.19 1.25
CA ALA A 53 6.96 -4.14 1.95
C ALA A 53 5.94 -3.45 1.03
N ALA A 54 6.35 -3.08 -0.19
CA ALA A 54 5.44 -2.49 -1.18
C ALA A 54 4.27 -3.42 -1.52
N GLN A 55 4.53 -4.72 -1.67
CA GLN A 55 3.49 -5.72 -1.93
C GLN A 55 2.52 -5.85 -0.74
N ALA A 56 3.03 -5.90 0.49
CA ALA A 56 2.20 -5.95 1.68
C ALA A 56 1.30 -4.71 1.80
N LEU A 57 1.85 -3.51 1.60
CA LEU A 57 1.09 -2.26 1.64
C LEU A 57 -0.03 -2.20 0.59
N ARG A 58 0.20 -2.71 -0.62
CA ARG A 58 -0.86 -2.82 -1.65
C ARG A 58 -1.95 -3.81 -1.24
N ALA A 59 -1.55 -4.99 -0.78
CA ALA A 59 -2.49 -6.00 -0.32
C ALA A 59 -3.37 -5.46 0.83
N ASP A 60 -2.80 -4.65 1.72
CA ASP A 60 -3.54 -4.03 2.82
C ASP A 60 -4.54 -2.98 2.30
N ALA A 61 -4.13 -2.15 1.34
CA ALA A 61 -5.03 -1.19 0.70
C ALA A 61 -6.19 -1.88 -0.03
N GLU A 62 -5.92 -2.97 -0.75
CA GLU A 62 -6.93 -3.78 -1.44
C GLU A 62 -7.90 -4.44 -0.45
N ARG A 63 -7.40 -4.94 0.68
CA ARG A 63 -8.26 -5.49 1.75
C ARG A 63 -9.18 -4.44 2.33
N LEU A 64 -8.69 -3.20 2.50
CA LEU A 64 -9.54 -2.08 2.88
C LEU A 64 -10.62 -1.87 1.81
N ASP A 65 -10.26 -1.63 0.55
CA ASP A 65 -11.25 -1.39 -0.51
C ASP A 65 -12.32 -2.49 -0.56
N ALA A 66 -11.91 -3.76 -0.48
CA ALA A 66 -12.82 -4.91 -0.49
C ALA A 66 -13.73 -4.96 0.74
N ALA A 67 -13.21 -4.70 1.94
CA ALA A 67 -14.00 -4.66 3.17
C ALA A 67 -15.04 -3.54 3.15
N TRP A 68 -14.74 -2.42 2.47
CA TRP A 68 -15.65 -1.28 2.37
C TRP A 68 -16.66 -1.40 1.22
N CYS A 69 -16.27 -1.99 0.09
CA CYS A 69 -17.18 -2.29 -1.02
C CYS A 69 -18.17 -3.41 -0.67
N SER A 70 -17.80 -4.37 0.19
CA SER A 70 -18.67 -5.48 0.61
C SER A 70 -19.66 -5.12 1.72
N ARG A 71 -19.59 -3.90 2.29
CA ARG A 71 -20.53 -3.48 3.33
C ARG A 71 -21.88 -3.11 2.70
N PRO A 72 -22.97 -3.84 2.99
CA PRO A 72 -24.27 -3.50 2.41
C PRO A 72 -24.69 -2.10 2.88
N LEU A 73 -25.11 -1.26 1.93
CA LEU A 73 -25.82 -0.01 2.22
C LEU A 73 -27.10 -0.41 2.94
N ALA A 74 -27.16 -0.19 4.25
CA ALA A 74 -28.37 -0.41 5.03
C ALA A 74 -29.50 0.46 4.44
N SER A 75 -30.56 -0.22 3.97
CA SER A 75 -31.82 0.35 3.48
C SER A 75 -32.57 1.11 4.56
#